data_AF-A0AA85K761-F1
#
_entry.id   AF-A0AA85K761-F1
#
_cell.length_a   1.000
_cell.length_b   1.000
_cell.length_c   1.000
_cell.angle_alpha   90.00
_cell.angle_beta   90.00
_cell.angle_gamma   90.00
#
_symmetry.space_group_name_H-M   'P 1'
#
loop_
_entity.id
_entity.type
_entity.pdbx_description
1 polymer ?
#
loop_
_entity_poly.entity_id
_entity_poly.type
_entity_poly.pdbx_seq_one_letter_code
_entity_poly.pdbx_strand_id
1 'polypeptide(L)'
;MVQFSIERIQKNINNKSCLFPFVFLSVATVITFIGLVFYIQFALKSLVSVRQSYNRTNAVSLIDPCNDFYQYACSDWENNHAVPEGELEITRVSQITEKTLHDIWKIIANGSYSTNDTRLTTVRKFYKSCVDHGNISFQQIRRQTNRLIEKSFGGWDLLPSSSPQNLSETVTPEQEVDNFSLNDIYFPILSMTGGCPLFSMDIKEGRNVIEISDGKFASYMDACETEVDAANIAPKYYEYAYKLGVSPTEKGS
;
A
#
# COMPACT_ATOMS: atom_id res chain seq x y z
N MET A 1 -35.86 -71.91 -52.62
CA MET A 1 -34.94 -70.75 -52.48
C MET A 1 -35.12 -69.95 -51.18
N VAL A 2 -36.08 -70.29 -50.31
CA VAL A 2 -36.34 -69.55 -49.05
C VAL A 2 -35.64 -70.16 -47.82
N GLN A 3 -35.36 -71.48 -47.83
CA GLN A 3 -34.69 -72.18 -46.72
C GLN A 3 -33.22 -71.80 -46.50
N PHE A 4 -32.48 -71.45 -47.56
CA PHE A 4 -31.06 -71.09 -47.47
C PHE A 4 -30.80 -69.69 -46.86
N SER A 5 -31.80 -68.81 -46.87
CA SER A 5 -31.68 -67.45 -46.31
C SER A 5 -31.89 -67.41 -44.81
N ILE A 6 -32.67 -68.33 -44.23
CA ILE A 6 -32.96 -68.37 -42.79
C ILE A 6 -31.76 -68.90 -42.00
N GLU A 7 -31.04 -69.91 -42.51
CA GLU A 7 -29.83 -70.44 -41.84
C GLU A 7 -28.68 -69.42 -41.74
N ARG A 8 -28.49 -68.56 -42.74
CA ARG A 8 -27.46 -67.50 -42.68
C ARG A 8 -27.79 -66.42 -41.64
N ILE A 9 -29.07 -66.13 -41.41
CA ILE A 9 -29.51 -65.12 -40.43
C ILE A 9 -29.35 -65.68 -39.00
N GLN A 10 -29.75 -66.94 -38.75
CA GLN A 10 -29.56 -67.56 -37.43
C GLN A 10 -28.08 -67.74 -37.06
N LYS A 11 -27.21 -68.08 -38.00
CA LYS A 11 -25.75 -68.21 -37.76
C LYS A 11 -25.08 -66.87 -37.40
N ASN A 12 -25.58 -65.76 -37.94
CA ASN A 12 -25.08 -64.41 -37.66
C ASN A 12 -25.55 -63.89 -36.28
N ILE A 13 -26.74 -64.27 -35.82
CA ILE A 13 -27.25 -63.91 -34.48
C ILE A 13 -26.51 -64.67 -33.38
N ASN A 14 -26.23 -65.97 -33.56
CA ASN A 14 -25.46 -66.76 -32.58
C ASN A 14 -23.99 -66.34 -32.45
N ASN A 15 -23.38 -65.74 -33.48
CA ASN A 15 -22.01 -65.23 -33.42
C ASN A 15 -21.91 -63.88 -32.66
N LYS A 16 -23.00 -63.09 -32.63
CA LYS A 16 -23.07 -61.82 -31.90
C LYS A 16 -23.34 -62.00 -30.41
N SER A 17 -23.98 -63.11 -30.00
CA SER A 17 -24.17 -63.47 -28.59
C SER A 17 -22.87 -63.75 -27.84
N CYS A 18 -21.79 -64.17 -28.54
CA CYS A 18 -20.47 -64.38 -27.93
C CYS A 18 -19.63 -63.11 -27.82
N LEU A 19 -19.94 -62.04 -28.55
CA LEU A 19 -19.21 -60.75 -28.49
C LEU A 19 -19.64 -59.88 -27.30
N PHE A 20 -20.89 -60.03 -26.86
CA PHE A 20 -21.46 -59.30 -25.73
C PHE A 20 -20.64 -59.46 -24.42
N PRO A 21 -20.26 -60.66 -23.95
CA PRO A 21 -19.49 -60.80 -22.72
C PRO A 21 -18.09 -60.16 -22.78
N PHE A 22 -17.44 -60.16 -23.95
CA PHE A 22 -16.13 -59.50 -24.13
C PHE A 22 -16.23 -57.96 -24.04
N VAL A 23 -17.32 -57.39 -24.57
CA VAL A 23 -17.59 -55.94 -24.46
C VAL A 23 -17.91 -55.55 -23.01
N PHE A 24 -18.64 -56.37 -22.27
CA PHE A 24 -18.90 -56.10 -20.85
C PHE A 24 -17.63 -56.19 -19.99
N LEU A 25 -16.75 -57.15 -20.29
CA LEU A 25 -15.47 -57.28 -19.59
C LEU A 25 -14.54 -56.08 -19.86
N SER A 26 -14.50 -55.58 -21.10
CA SER A 26 -13.69 -54.41 -21.45
C SER A 26 -14.24 -53.11 -20.86
N VAL A 27 -15.56 -52.96 -20.78
CA VAL A 27 -16.18 -51.80 -20.12
C VAL A 27 -15.91 -51.84 -18.60
N ALA A 28 -15.98 -53.01 -17.97
CA ALA A 28 -15.68 -53.17 -16.55
C ALA A 28 -14.21 -52.85 -16.20
N THR A 29 -13.26 -53.25 -17.05
CA THR A 29 -11.83 -52.90 -16.84
C THR A 29 -11.57 -51.41 -17.02
N VAL A 30 -12.26 -50.75 -17.94
CA VAL A 30 -12.17 -49.29 -18.13
C VAL A 30 -12.77 -48.55 -16.93
N ILE A 31 -13.93 -48.96 -16.41
CA ILE A 31 -14.55 -48.33 -15.24
C ILE A 31 -13.68 -48.48 -13.99
N THR A 32 -13.12 -49.66 -13.77
CA THR A 32 -12.21 -49.91 -12.63
C THR A 32 -10.92 -49.09 -12.74
N PHE A 33 -10.35 -48.97 -13.94
CA PHE A 33 -9.18 -48.13 -14.18
C PHE A 33 -9.48 -46.65 -13.95
N ILE A 34 -10.62 -46.15 -14.43
CA ILE A 34 -11.07 -44.77 -14.20
C ILE A 34 -11.27 -44.51 -12.70
N GLY A 35 -11.94 -45.43 -11.99
CA GLY A 35 -12.12 -45.33 -10.53
C GLY A 35 -10.79 -45.29 -9.77
N LEU A 36 -9.81 -46.10 -10.18
CA LEU A 36 -8.48 -46.13 -9.59
C LEU A 36 -7.71 -44.83 -9.85
N VAL A 37 -7.81 -44.26 -11.06
CA VAL A 37 -7.22 -42.95 -11.38
C VAL A 37 -7.88 -41.84 -10.57
N PHE A 38 -9.20 -41.82 -10.43
CA PHE A 38 -9.91 -40.85 -9.59
C PHE A 38 -9.53 -40.97 -8.12
N TYR A 39 -9.39 -42.20 -7.61
CA TYR A 39 -8.93 -42.45 -6.25
C TYR A 39 -7.50 -41.94 -6.01
N ILE A 40 -6.57 -42.21 -6.94
CA ILE A 40 -5.19 -41.71 -6.87
C ILE A 40 -5.16 -40.18 -6.94
N GLN A 41 -5.94 -39.57 -7.83
CA GLN A 41 -6.04 -38.10 -7.94
C GLN A 41 -6.60 -37.46 -6.66
N PHE A 42 -7.61 -38.09 -6.04
CA PHE A 42 -8.17 -37.65 -4.78
C PHE A 42 -7.18 -37.78 -3.61
N ALA A 43 -6.48 -38.92 -3.53
CA ALA A 43 -5.43 -39.14 -2.52
C ALA A 43 -4.25 -38.17 -2.67
N LEU A 44 -3.81 -37.90 -3.91
CA LEU A 44 -2.77 -36.92 -4.20
C LEU A 44 -3.20 -35.49 -3.82
N LYS A 45 -4.45 -35.10 -4.09
CA LYS A 45 -4.97 -33.80 -3.65
C LYS A 45 -5.01 -33.68 -2.12
N SER A 46 -5.34 -34.75 -1.40
CA SER A 46 -5.29 -34.79 0.06
C SER A 46 -3.86 -34.66 0.62
N LEU A 47 -2.85 -35.14 -0.10
CA LEU A 47 -1.44 -34.95 0.28
C LEU A 47 -0.94 -33.53 -0.04
N VAL A 48 -1.48 -32.90 -1.08
CA VAL A 48 -1.11 -31.53 -1.48
C VAL A 48 -1.76 -30.49 -0.58
N SER A 49 -2.98 -30.70 -0.06
CA SER A 49 -3.61 -29.76 0.87
C SER A 49 -2.91 -29.66 2.23
N VAL A 50 -2.14 -30.68 2.62
CA VAL A 50 -1.31 -30.66 3.85
C VAL A 50 0.03 -29.94 3.63
N ARG A 51 0.42 -29.68 2.38
CA ARG A 51 1.72 -29.08 2.05
C ARG A 51 1.79 -27.56 2.26
N GLN A 52 0.67 -26.88 2.47
CA GLN A 52 0.68 -25.43 2.77
C GLN A 52 1.19 -25.10 4.19
N SER A 53 1.27 -26.09 5.10
CA SER A 53 1.81 -25.89 6.47
C SER A 53 3.13 -26.62 6.75
N TYR A 54 3.73 -27.29 5.76
CA TYR A 54 4.95 -28.10 5.95
C TYR A 54 6.08 -27.71 4.99
N ASN A 55 6.31 -26.42 4.78
CA ASN A 55 7.64 -25.96 4.33
C ASN A 55 8.43 -25.53 5.56
N ARG A 56 8.73 -26.50 6.43
CA ARG A 56 9.79 -26.36 7.43
C ARG A 56 11.07 -26.79 6.73
N THR A 57 11.73 -25.87 6.04
CA THR A 57 13.16 -26.01 5.78
C THR A 57 13.83 -26.26 7.13
N ASN A 58 14.67 -27.29 7.20
CA ASN A 58 15.26 -27.82 8.43
C ASN A 58 16.32 -26.87 9.04
N ALA A 59 15.95 -25.64 9.40
CA ALA A 59 16.84 -24.65 10.00
C ALA A 59 16.30 -23.98 11.28
N VAL A 60 15.09 -24.29 11.76
CA VAL A 60 14.52 -23.70 13.00
C VAL A 60 14.19 -24.77 14.06
N SER A 61 15.07 -25.76 14.22
CA SER A 61 14.90 -26.78 15.29
C SER A 61 15.59 -26.39 16.61
N LEU A 62 16.17 -25.19 16.71
CA LEU A 62 17.00 -24.78 17.86
C LEU A 62 16.36 -23.70 18.75
N ILE A 63 15.26 -23.06 18.31
CA ILE A 63 14.59 -22.00 19.07
C ILE A 63 13.30 -22.58 19.65
N ASP A 64 13.16 -22.52 20.98
CA ASP A 64 11.96 -22.98 21.70
C ASP A 64 10.85 -21.92 21.57
N PRO A 65 9.69 -22.25 20.98
CA PRO A 65 8.56 -21.33 20.86
C PRO A 65 8.00 -20.87 22.21
N CYS A 66 8.24 -21.61 23.30
CA CYS A 66 7.80 -21.22 24.64
C CYS A 66 8.65 -20.07 25.21
N ASN A 67 9.88 -19.90 24.71
CA ASN A 67 10.82 -18.88 25.19
C ASN A 67 10.83 -17.66 24.27
N ASP A 68 10.83 -17.86 22.95
CA ASP A 68 10.77 -16.77 21.96
C ASP A 68 9.97 -17.20 20.72
N PHE A 69 8.66 -16.93 20.77
CA PHE A 69 7.78 -17.27 19.66
C PHE A 69 8.07 -16.45 18.40
N TYR A 70 8.54 -15.20 18.55
CA TYR A 70 8.84 -14.33 17.41
C TYR A 70 10.04 -14.88 16.63
N GLN A 71 11.15 -15.18 17.30
CA GLN A 71 12.32 -15.77 16.65
C GLN A 71 12.02 -17.17 16.12
N TYR A 72 11.20 -17.96 16.82
CA TYR A 72 10.73 -19.24 16.29
C TYR A 72 9.93 -19.10 14.98
N ALA A 73 9.10 -18.06 14.84
CA ALA A 73 8.21 -17.88 13.68
C ALA A 73 8.84 -17.08 12.52
N CYS A 74 9.69 -16.09 12.82
CA CYS A 74 10.15 -15.07 11.88
C CYS A 74 11.65 -15.18 11.53
N SER A 75 12.47 -15.89 12.31
CA SER A 75 13.94 -15.90 12.11
C SER A 75 14.37 -16.28 10.69
N ASP A 76 13.74 -17.29 10.10
CA ASP A 76 14.03 -17.69 8.72
C ASP A 76 13.64 -16.59 7.71
N TRP A 77 12.58 -15.85 7.98
CA TRP A 77 12.18 -14.74 7.13
C TRP A 77 13.18 -13.59 7.23
N GLU A 78 13.57 -13.20 8.44
CA GLU A 78 14.58 -12.14 8.69
C GLU A 78 15.94 -12.48 8.05
N ASN A 79 16.41 -13.72 8.23
CA ASN A 79 17.69 -14.17 7.67
C ASN A 79 17.73 -14.11 6.14
N ASN A 80 16.57 -14.24 5.49
CA ASN A 80 16.44 -14.22 4.03
C ASN A 80 16.00 -12.87 3.46
N HIS A 81 15.71 -11.87 4.31
CA HIS A 81 15.17 -10.58 3.91
C HIS A 81 15.85 -9.45 4.67
N ALA A 82 17.10 -9.14 4.27
CA ALA A 82 17.79 -7.95 4.73
C ALA A 82 17.06 -6.68 4.26
N VAL A 83 17.03 -5.66 5.13
CA VAL A 83 16.47 -4.34 4.79
C VAL A 83 17.26 -3.75 3.61
N PRO A 84 16.60 -3.42 2.48
CA PRO A 84 17.25 -2.80 1.34
C PRO A 84 17.85 -1.43 1.66
N GLU A 85 18.84 -1.00 0.88
CA GLU A 85 19.39 0.35 1.01
C GLU A 85 18.32 1.40 0.71
N GLY A 86 18.16 2.36 1.63
CA GLY A 86 17.16 3.43 1.51
C GLY A 86 15.79 3.09 2.13
N GLU A 87 15.59 1.86 2.61
CA GLU A 87 14.41 1.49 3.40
C GLU A 87 14.73 1.49 4.89
N LEU A 88 13.76 1.88 5.72
CA LEU A 88 13.90 1.86 7.18
C LEU A 88 13.57 0.48 7.76
N GLU A 89 12.60 -0.21 7.16
CA GLU A 89 12.16 -1.53 7.58
C GLU A 89 11.64 -2.33 6.37
N ILE A 90 11.73 -3.65 6.46
CA ILE A 90 11.02 -4.57 5.57
C ILE A 90 10.14 -5.46 6.43
N THR A 91 8.87 -5.61 6.05
CA THR A 91 7.91 -6.47 6.74
C THR A 91 7.11 -7.28 5.71
N ARG A 92 6.39 -8.32 6.17
CA ARG A 92 5.43 -9.02 5.30
C ARG A 92 4.36 -8.08 4.74
N VAL A 93 3.93 -7.11 5.54
CA VAL A 93 2.93 -6.13 5.13
C VAL A 93 3.51 -5.19 4.08
N SER A 94 4.74 -4.70 4.25
CA SER A 94 5.38 -3.83 3.25
C SER A 94 5.52 -4.53 1.89
N GLN A 95 5.90 -5.81 1.87
CA GLN A 95 5.97 -6.62 0.64
C GLN A 95 4.60 -6.76 -0.07
N ILE A 96 3.52 -6.92 0.70
CA ILE A 96 2.16 -7.00 0.15
C ILE A 96 1.73 -5.64 -0.39
N THR A 97 2.02 -4.57 0.35
CA THR A 97 1.75 -3.19 -0.05
C THR A 97 2.46 -2.85 -1.35
N GLU A 98 3.76 -3.16 -1.47
CA GLU A 98 4.54 -2.93 -2.69
C GLU A 98 3.93 -3.64 -3.90
N LYS A 99 3.59 -4.94 -3.75
CA LYS A 99 2.92 -5.71 -4.81
C LYS A 99 1.57 -5.10 -5.21
N THR A 100 0.79 -4.69 -4.22
CA THR A 100 -0.52 -4.09 -4.43
C THR A 100 -0.40 -2.75 -5.16
N LEU A 101 0.53 -1.90 -4.74
CA LEU A 101 0.83 -0.62 -5.40
C LEU A 101 1.32 -0.84 -6.83
N HIS A 102 2.15 -1.86 -7.07
CA HIS A 102 2.63 -2.21 -8.39
C HIS A 102 1.48 -2.65 -9.32
N ASP A 103 0.52 -3.43 -8.82
CA ASP A 103 -0.64 -3.83 -9.61
C ASP A 103 -1.61 -2.67 -9.86
N ILE A 104 -1.83 -1.79 -8.89
CA ILE A 104 -2.56 -0.53 -9.08
C ILE A 104 -1.87 0.32 -10.16
N TRP A 105 -0.54 0.44 -10.09
CA TRP A 105 0.25 1.18 -11.05
C TRP A 105 0.07 0.63 -12.47
N LYS A 106 0.08 -0.69 -12.69
CA LYS A 106 -0.18 -1.30 -14.01
C LYS A 106 -1.53 -0.88 -14.58
N ILE A 107 -2.57 -0.83 -13.76
CA ILE A 107 -3.93 -0.46 -14.18
C ILE A 107 -3.98 1.03 -14.59
N ILE A 108 -3.32 1.89 -13.81
CA ILE A 108 -3.29 3.34 -14.06
C ILE A 108 -2.42 3.64 -15.29
N ALA A 109 -1.20 3.10 -15.36
CA ALA A 109 -0.24 3.36 -16.42
C ALA A 109 -0.71 2.84 -17.79
N ASN A 110 -1.39 1.69 -17.82
CA ASN A 110 -1.94 1.16 -19.06
C ASN A 110 -3.32 1.77 -19.38
N GLY A 111 -3.33 2.74 -20.29
CA GLY A 111 -4.52 3.45 -20.73
C GLY A 111 -5.57 2.60 -21.46
N SER A 112 -5.29 1.34 -21.80
CA SER A 112 -6.24 0.44 -22.48
C SER A 112 -7.27 -0.21 -21.54
N TYR A 113 -7.02 -0.27 -20.23
CA TYR A 113 -7.98 -0.83 -19.27
C TYR A 113 -9.17 0.11 -19.04
N SER A 114 -10.39 -0.42 -19.15
CA SER A 114 -11.64 0.27 -18.76
C SER A 114 -11.69 1.74 -19.21
N THR A 115 -11.49 1.98 -20.51
CA THR A 115 -11.36 3.33 -21.10
C THR A 115 -12.60 4.20 -20.90
N ASN A 116 -13.74 3.59 -20.59
CA ASN A 116 -15.01 4.29 -20.39
C ASN A 116 -15.28 4.64 -18.91
N ASP A 117 -14.40 4.24 -17.97
CA ASP A 117 -14.52 4.63 -16.56
C ASP A 117 -13.96 6.04 -16.34
N THR A 118 -14.85 6.98 -16.02
CA THR A 118 -14.51 8.39 -15.80
C THR A 118 -13.65 8.59 -14.55
N ARG A 119 -13.84 7.79 -13.49
CA ARG A 119 -13.04 7.89 -12.26
C ARG A 119 -11.61 7.44 -12.54
N LEU A 120 -11.46 6.32 -13.23
CA LEU A 120 -10.15 5.80 -13.61
C LEU A 120 -9.44 6.77 -14.56
N THR A 121 -10.17 7.41 -15.47
CA THR A 121 -9.64 8.46 -16.34
C THR A 121 -9.11 9.65 -15.54
N THR A 122 -9.83 10.10 -14.50
CA THR A 122 -9.38 11.18 -13.61
C THR A 122 -8.13 10.78 -12.84
N VAL A 123 -8.10 9.58 -12.25
CA VAL A 123 -6.91 9.06 -11.54
C VAL A 123 -5.69 9.01 -12.46
N ARG A 124 -5.87 8.59 -13.71
CA ARG A 124 -4.80 8.59 -14.72
C ARG A 124 -4.29 9.98 -15.06
N LYS A 125 -5.18 10.95 -15.22
CA LYS A 125 -4.79 12.35 -15.45
C LYS A 125 -4.00 12.91 -14.27
N PHE A 126 -4.44 12.62 -13.04
CA PHE A 126 -3.73 13.01 -11.83
C PHE A 126 -2.34 12.36 -11.77
N TYR A 127 -2.24 11.03 -11.96
CA TYR A 127 -0.97 10.33 -12.01
C TYR A 127 -0.02 10.91 -13.08
N LYS A 128 -0.52 11.17 -14.29
CA LYS A 128 0.26 11.82 -15.36
C LYS A 128 0.76 13.20 -14.95
N SER A 129 -0.02 14.00 -14.23
CA SER A 129 0.45 15.30 -13.73
C SER A 129 1.63 15.19 -12.76
N CYS A 130 1.77 14.06 -12.07
CA CYS A 130 2.87 13.79 -11.15
C CYS A 130 4.11 13.22 -11.84
N VAL A 131 3.98 12.49 -12.96
CA VAL A 131 5.14 11.82 -13.61
C VAL A 131 5.58 12.48 -14.91
N ASP A 132 4.69 13.21 -15.58
CA ASP A 132 4.97 13.94 -16.83
C ASP A 132 5.61 15.29 -16.50
N HIS A 133 6.79 15.21 -15.90
CA HIS A 133 7.67 16.35 -15.76
C HIS A 133 8.37 16.55 -17.11
N GLY A 134 7.77 17.37 -17.99
CA GLY A 134 8.53 17.97 -19.09
C GLY A 134 9.74 18.74 -18.55
N ASN A 135 10.57 19.32 -19.43
CA ASN A 135 11.71 20.15 -19.03
C ASN A 135 11.27 21.47 -18.37
N ILE A 136 10.60 21.41 -17.22
CA ILE A 136 10.23 22.55 -16.40
C ILE A 136 11.49 22.98 -15.67
N SER A 137 11.95 24.20 -15.94
CA SER A 137 13.12 24.73 -15.25
C SER A 137 12.82 24.99 -13.78
N PHE A 138 13.84 24.87 -12.92
CA PHE A 138 13.75 25.26 -11.51
C PHE A 138 13.19 26.69 -11.33
N GLN A 139 13.53 27.61 -12.24
CA GLN A 139 13.01 28.97 -12.25
C GLN A 139 11.49 29.03 -12.50
N GLN A 140 10.96 28.15 -13.34
CA GLN A 140 9.53 28.07 -13.59
C GLN A 140 8.78 27.53 -12.36
N ILE A 141 9.29 26.47 -11.73
CA ILE A 141 8.74 25.94 -10.47
C ILE A 141 8.75 27.04 -9.40
N ARG A 142 9.90 27.71 -9.20
CA ARG A 142 10.04 28.80 -8.24
C ARG A 142 9.03 29.92 -8.48
N ARG A 143 8.84 30.38 -9.72
CA ARG A 143 7.85 31.42 -10.04
C ARG A 143 6.42 30.96 -9.75
N GLN A 144 6.08 29.72 -10.09
CA GLN A 144 4.75 29.15 -9.82
C GLN A 144 4.51 29.03 -8.31
N THR A 145 5.47 28.51 -7.55
CA THR A 145 5.42 28.40 -6.10
C THR A 145 5.30 29.77 -5.44
N ASN A 146 6.14 30.75 -5.80
CA ASN A 146 6.07 32.10 -5.26
C ASN A 146 4.69 32.74 -5.51
N ARG A 147 4.12 32.56 -6.71
CA ARG A 147 2.77 33.06 -7.02
C ARG A 147 1.70 32.41 -6.16
N LEU A 148 1.83 31.12 -5.86
CA LEU A 148 0.90 30.42 -4.97
C LEU A 148 1.05 30.93 -3.53
N ILE A 149 2.28 31.16 -3.07
CA ILE A 149 2.55 31.71 -1.74
C ILE A 149 1.95 33.11 -1.61
N GLU A 150 2.20 33.98 -2.59
CA GLU A 150 1.65 35.33 -2.64
C GLU A 150 0.11 35.32 -2.64
N LYS A 151 -0.50 34.45 -3.46
CA LYS A 151 -1.97 34.36 -3.55
C LYS A 151 -2.62 33.77 -2.29
N SER A 152 -1.98 32.80 -1.65
CA SER A 152 -2.56 32.05 -0.54
C SER A 152 -2.22 32.62 0.84
N PHE A 153 -1.07 33.29 0.98
CA PHE A 153 -0.53 33.74 2.27
C PHE A 153 -0.12 35.22 2.27
N GLY A 154 -0.39 35.97 1.18
CA GLY A 154 0.01 37.37 1.07
C GLY A 154 1.50 37.58 0.80
N GLY A 155 2.29 36.51 0.72
CA GLY A 155 3.74 36.55 0.48
C GLY A 155 4.51 35.80 1.55
N TRP A 156 5.84 35.91 1.48
CA TRP A 156 6.74 35.44 2.52
C TRP A 156 7.96 36.35 2.51
N ASP A 157 8.23 37.02 3.62
CA ASP A 157 9.31 38.02 3.77
C ASP A 157 10.71 37.49 3.41
N LEU A 158 10.95 36.19 3.55
CA LEU A 158 12.22 35.56 3.19
C LEU A 158 12.36 35.33 1.67
N LEU A 159 11.27 35.47 0.91
CA LEU A 159 11.28 35.32 -0.54
C LEU A 159 11.43 36.69 -1.20
N PRO A 160 12.34 36.83 -2.18
CA PRO A 160 12.42 38.07 -2.94
C PRO A 160 11.10 38.31 -3.68
N SER A 161 10.63 39.54 -3.63
CA SER A 161 9.41 39.95 -4.33
C SER A 161 9.54 39.66 -5.83
N SER A 162 8.44 39.23 -6.43
CA SER A 162 8.35 38.88 -7.86
C SER A 162 8.41 40.10 -8.78
N SER A 163 8.43 41.30 -8.20
CA SER A 163 8.53 42.58 -8.90
C SER A 163 9.93 43.16 -8.67
N PRO A 164 10.67 43.54 -9.73
CA PRO A 164 11.85 44.39 -9.59
C PRO A 164 11.40 45.80 -9.18
N GLN A 165 11.03 45.95 -7.91
CA GLN A 165 11.00 47.26 -7.31
C GLN A 165 12.46 47.69 -7.21
N ASN A 166 12.79 48.85 -7.79
CA ASN A 166 14.06 49.51 -7.54
C ASN A 166 14.17 49.72 -6.03
N LEU A 167 14.85 48.80 -5.35
CA LEU A 167 15.31 48.99 -3.99
C LEU A 167 16.47 49.98 -4.07
N SER A 168 16.14 51.26 -4.25
CA SER A 168 17.02 52.31 -3.77
C SER A 168 17.12 52.09 -2.25
N GLU A 169 18.30 51.67 -1.82
CA GLU A 169 18.70 51.53 -0.42
C GLU A 169 18.18 52.71 0.40
N THR A 170 17.07 52.50 1.08
CA THR A 170 16.68 53.23 2.27
C THR A 170 16.10 52.20 3.20
N VAL A 171 17.00 51.46 3.84
CA VAL A 171 16.68 50.66 5.02
C VAL A 171 16.20 51.66 6.08
N THR A 172 14.87 51.77 6.21
CA THR A 172 14.23 52.31 7.40
C THR A 172 14.00 51.12 8.33
N PRO A 173 14.62 51.08 9.53
CA PRO A 173 14.46 49.99 10.47
C PRO A 173 13.17 50.21 11.26
N GLU A 174 12.03 50.08 10.59
CA GLU A 174 10.68 50.07 11.16
C GLU A 174 9.74 49.85 9.96
N GLN A 175 9.77 48.64 9.38
CA GLN A 175 8.54 48.19 8.72
C GLN A 175 7.54 48.04 9.85
N GLU A 176 6.66 49.02 9.96
CA GLU A 176 5.38 48.90 10.63
C GLU A 176 4.79 47.56 10.17
N VAL A 177 4.88 46.55 11.03
CA VAL A 177 4.33 45.22 10.75
C VAL A 177 2.83 45.44 10.80
N ASP A 178 2.27 45.81 9.65
CA ASP A 178 0.85 45.97 9.42
C ASP A 178 0.17 44.70 9.91
N ASN A 179 -0.41 44.79 11.10
CA ASN A 179 -1.38 43.90 11.70
C ASN A 179 -1.32 42.43 11.23
N PHE A 180 -0.19 41.75 11.46
CA PHE A 180 -0.05 40.34 11.11
C PHE A 180 -0.98 39.50 11.99
N SER A 181 -2.03 38.92 11.38
CA SER A 181 -2.93 38.00 12.06
C SER A 181 -2.49 36.57 11.83
N LEU A 182 -2.47 35.77 12.90
CA LEU A 182 -2.28 34.31 12.79
C LEU A 182 -3.28 33.69 11.80
N ASN A 183 -4.47 34.26 11.69
CA ASN A 183 -5.49 33.78 10.77
C ASN A 183 -5.05 33.87 9.30
N ASP A 184 -4.25 34.86 8.93
CA ASP A 184 -3.79 35.07 7.55
C ASP A 184 -2.84 33.96 7.09
N ILE A 185 -2.12 33.33 8.03
CA ILE A 185 -1.31 32.14 7.77
C ILE A 185 -2.13 30.86 7.94
N TYR A 186 -2.78 30.68 9.09
CA TYR A 186 -3.27 29.36 9.47
C TYR A 186 -4.63 29.02 8.85
N PHE A 187 -5.50 29.99 8.55
CA PHE A 187 -6.79 29.67 7.93
C PHE A 187 -6.65 29.11 6.51
N PRO A 188 -5.80 29.68 5.62
CA PRO A 188 -5.54 29.06 4.33
C PRO A 188 -4.99 27.63 4.46
N ILE A 189 -4.02 27.39 5.37
CA ILE A 189 -3.45 26.05 5.61
C ILE A 189 -4.54 25.07 6.08
N LEU A 190 -5.34 25.46 7.08
CA LEU A 190 -6.43 24.65 7.62
C LEU A 190 -7.48 24.33 6.54
N SER A 191 -7.86 25.32 5.74
CA SER A 191 -8.85 25.15 4.66
C SER A 191 -8.37 24.22 3.56
N MET A 192 -7.06 24.20 3.31
CA MET A 192 -6.45 23.41 2.23
C MET A 192 -6.07 22.00 2.67
N THR A 193 -5.66 21.82 3.93
CA THR A 193 -5.03 20.59 4.41
C THR A 193 -5.75 19.91 5.58
N GLY A 194 -6.71 20.59 6.22
CA GLY A 194 -7.40 20.09 7.42
C GLY A 194 -6.57 20.16 8.72
N GLY A 195 -5.32 20.62 8.67
CA GLY A 195 -4.48 20.76 9.86
C GLY A 195 -3.55 21.96 9.76
N CYS A 196 -2.94 22.35 10.87
CA CYS A 196 -1.84 23.31 10.85
C CYS A 196 -0.79 22.97 11.93
N PRO A 197 0.41 23.57 11.88
CA PRO A 197 1.44 23.30 12.88
C PRO A 197 1.03 23.61 14.33
N LEU A 198 0.03 24.46 14.55
CA LEU A 198 -0.43 24.84 15.89
C LEU A 198 -1.46 23.85 16.46
N PHE A 199 -2.40 23.39 15.64
CA PHE A 199 -3.46 22.46 16.03
C PHE A 199 -4.00 21.72 14.81
N SER A 200 -4.55 20.53 15.03
CA SER A 200 -5.31 19.78 14.02
C SER A 200 -6.81 19.90 14.29
N MET A 201 -7.60 19.95 13.23
CA MET A 201 -9.05 20.04 13.31
C MET A 201 -9.66 18.89 12.50
N ASP A 202 -10.45 18.06 13.14
CA ASP A 202 -11.11 16.92 12.49
C ASP A 202 -12.61 16.88 12.84
N ILE A 203 -13.39 16.15 12.04
CA ILE A 203 -14.81 15.91 12.30
C ILE A 203 -14.94 14.51 12.91
N LYS A 204 -15.38 14.46 14.16
CA LYS A 204 -15.59 13.20 14.85
C LYS A 204 -16.70 12.37 14.21
N GLU A 205 -16.33 11.16 13.81
CA GLU A 205 -17.23 10.22 13.16
C GLU A 205 -18.45 9.89 14.04
N GLY A 206 -19.64 9.86 13.42
CA GLY A 206 -20.90 9.54 14.09
C GLY A 206 -21.51 10.66 14.93
N ARG A 207 -20.81 11.79 15.16
CA ARG A 207 -21.36 12.93 15.93
C ARG A 207 -21.29 14.27 15.19
N ASN A 208 -20.59 14.37 14.06
CA ASN A 208 -20.38 15.61 13.30
C ASN A 208 -19.93 16.78 14.21
N VAL A 209 -19.08 16.47 15.20
CA VAL A 209 -18.53 17.45 16.13
C VAL A 209 -17.10 17.74 15.72
N ILE A 210 -16.72 19.02 15.78
CA ILE A 210 -15.35 19.46 15.55
C ILE A 210 -14.48 19.01 16.74
N GLU A 211 -13.46 18.23 16.46
CA GLU A 211 -12.43 17.81 17.40
C GLU A 211 -11.15 18.61 17.12
N ILE A 212 -10.60 19.23 18.17
CA ILE A 212 -9.36 20.01 18.09
C ILE A 212 -8.31 19.27 18.91
N SER A 213 -7.17 18.99 18.29
CA SER A 213 -6.04 18.29 18.89
C SER A 213 -4.74 19.05 18.65
N ASP A 214 -3.67 18.64 19.34
CA ASP A 214 -2.36 19.28 19.24
C ASP A 214 -1.81 19.25 17.81
N GLY A 215 -1.13 20.34 17.42
CA GLY A 215 -0.50 20.45 16.11
C GLY A 215 0.71 19.53 15.97
N LYS A 216 1.07 19.19 14.73
CA LYS A 216 2.26 18.40 14.42
C LYS A 216 3.33 19.29 13.80
N PHE A 217 4.53 19.28 14.38
CA PHE A 217 5.69 19.98 13.81
C PHE A 217 6.29 19.20 12.62
N ALA A 218 6.86 19.89 11.64
CA ALA A 218 7.39 19.24 10.43
C ALA A 218 8.48 18.18 10.70
N SER A 219 9.25 18.31 11.80
CA SER A 219 10.21 17.29 12.24
C SER A 219 9.58 15.97 12.70
N TYR A 220 8.25 15.92 12.81
CA TYR A 220 7.44 14.80 13.28
C TYR A 220 6.77 14.04 12.12
N MET A 221 6.79 14.55 10.88
CA MET A 221 6.07 13.92 9.75
C MET A 221 6.78 12.71 9.13
N ASP A 222 8.08 12.50 9.39
CA ASP A 222 8.85 11.35 8.89
C ASP A 222 9.04 10.22 9.94
N ALA A 223 8.57 10.42 11.17
CA ALA A 223 8.63 9.40 12.20
C ALA A 223 7.41 8.47 12.05
N CYS A 224 7.60 7.30 11.42
CA CYS A 224 6.71 6.17 11.63
C CYS A 224 6.70 5.86 13.14
N GLU A 225 5.61 6.17 13.82
CA GLU A 225 5.48 5.92 15.25
C GLU A 225 5.52 4.41 15.52
N THR A 226 6.52 3.95 16.28
CA THR A 226 6.39 2.78 17.15
C THR A 226 6.22 3.27 18.59
N GLU A 227 5.39 2.59 19.39
CA GLU A 227 5.10 2.96 20.80
C GLU A 227 6.36 3.05 21.68
N VAL A 228 7.47 2.46 21.25
CA VAL A 228 8.76 2.44 21.97
C VAL A 228 9.47 3.81 21.92
N ASP A 229 9.21 4.63 20.91
CA ASP A 229 9.91 5.90 20.73
C ASP A 229 9.34 7.03 21.61
N ALA A 230 8.05 6.98 21.95
CA ALA A 230 7.38 8.00 22.75
C ALA A 230 8.04 8.23 24.13
N ALA A 231 8.55 7.16 24.76
CA ALA A 231 9.22 7.24 26.06
C ALA A 231 10.59 7.93 26.03
N ASN A 232 11.27 7.91 24.88
CA ASN A 232 12.61 8.50 24.70
C ASN A 232 12.57 9.93 24.12
N ILE A 233 11.41 10.38 23.64
CA ILE A 233 11.24 11.67 22.95
C ILE A 233 10.90 12.81 23.92
N ALA A 234 10.10 12.55 24.96
CA ALA A 234 9.75 13.58 25.95
C ALA A 234 10.97 14.28 26.58
N PRO A 235 12.07 13.60 26.96
CA PRO A 235 13.25 14.26 27.50
C PRO A 235 13.97 15.16 26.48
N LYS A 236 14.03 14.74 25.21
CA LYS A 236 14.66 15.53 24.13
C LYS A 236 13.88 16.80 23.83
N TYR A 237 12.55 16.74 23.87
CA TYR A 237 11.69 17.91 23.72
C TYR A 237 12.03 19.01 24.74
N TYR A 238 12.12 18.66 26.03
CA TYR A 238 12.44 19.63 27.08
C TYR A 238 13.87 20.19 26.95
N GLU A 239 14.82 19.38 26.46
CA GLU A 239 16.19 19.83 26.18
C GLU A 239 16.23 20.89 25.07
N TYR A 240 15.50 20.67 23.97
CA TYR A 240 15.42 21.65 22.87
C TYR A 240 14.65 22.91 23.25
N ALA A 241 13.52 22.77 23.94
CA ALA A 241 12.75 23.90 24.45
C ALA A 241 13.59 24.80 25.37
N TYR A 242 14.38 24.18 26.26
CA TYR A 242 15.32 24.90 27.12
C TYR A 242 16.42 25.64 26.32
N LYS A 243 17.01 24.99 25.30
CA LYS A 243 18.00 25.64 24.41
C LYS A 243 17.44 26.83 23.64
N LEU A 244 16.14 26.86 23.41
CA LEU A 244 15.43 27.97 22.77
C LEU A 244 14.92 29.02 23.77
N GLY A 245 15.29 28.92 25.05
CA GLY A 245 14.95 29.90 26.08
C GLY A 245 13.54 29.75 26.65
N VAL A 246 12.85 28.63 26.37
CA VAL A 246 11.55 28.32 26.96
C VAL A 246 11.78 27.79 28.38
N SER A 247 11.35 28.55 29.38
CA SER A 247 11.43 28.13 30.79
C SER A 247 10.50 26.94 31.04
N PRO A 248 10.94 25.87 31.72
CA PRO A 248 10.09 24.76 32.08
C PRO A 248 9.19 25.15 33.26
N THR A 249 8.14 25.91 33.00
CA THR A 249 7.12 26.22 34.00
C THR A 249 5.88 25.36 33.79
N GLU A 250 5.70 24.47 34.77
CA GLU A 250 4.47 23.84 35.24
C GLU A 250 3.80 22.82 34.31
N LYS A 251 4.09 21.54 34.60
CA LYS A 251 3.17 20.44 34.34
C LYS A 251 1.80 20.81 34.91
N GLY A 252 0.86 21.18 34.05
CA GLY A 252 -0.56 21.13 34.37
C GLY A 252 -0.93 19.69 34.72
N SER A 253 -1.36 19.50 35.96
CA SER A 253 -1.99 18.29 36.49
C SER A 253 -3.20 17.84 35.67
#